data_AF-A0AB74D122-F1
#
_entry.id   AF-A0AB74D122-F1
#
_cell.length_a   1.000
_cell.length_b   1.000
_cell.length_c   1.000
_cell.angle_alpha   90.00
_cell.angle_beta   90.00
_cell.angle_gamma   90.00
#
_symmetry.space_group_name_H-M   'P 1'
#
loop_
_entity.id
_entity.type
_entity.pdbx_description
1 polymer ?
#
loop_
_entity_poly.entity_id
_entity_poly.type
_entity_poly.pdbx_seq_one_letter_code
_entity_poly.pdbx_strand_id
1 'polypeptide(L)'
;MTQHSSHPLADNDVPCARHQTAVPYEQILHSANAGLVVHRKAIAKAEFRSEARIFARELGEYITSRQIGVASVFVYEETFGTKDVVHWLMHISSLDAYQTMVRMGNSDPGFREIFFKERIDAKKGGGTWDRVFVDGSVTETVLLPQFYGMYGTAIEGRPAVVTKETSSGGLILPPAQHQTSVPPEQLLNSANAGIVIHRTGQLAFRFRSEGRQFARAVAETINTHQRGVASVFLYEEAFGRSDRIHWLIHLKDLSAYYSLIDMRAAMTPEVAAVYSKQWIPDEKGGGDWSRMFLDATLEDVALTPQHWNMYATQGSAQAPVEASATASDD
;
A
#
# COMPACT_ATOMS: atom_id res chain seq x y z
N MET A 1 -25.84 25.57 6.04
CA MET A 1 -25.17 25.28 7.33
C MET A 1 -25.53 23.86 7.73
N THR A 2 -24.73 22.90 7.30
CA THR A 2 -24.84 21.49 7.66
C THR A 2 -23.61 21.17 8.50
N GLN A 3 -23.83 20.98 9.79
CA GLN A 3 -22.79 20.59 10.74
C GLN A 3 -22.27 19.21 10.32
N HIS A 4 -21.01 19.14 9.90
CA HIS A 4 -20.28 17.88 9.85
C HIS A 4 -20.11 17.40 11.29
N SER A 5 -20.86 16.37 11.66
CA SER A 5 -20.65 15.61 12.89
C SER A 5 -19.28 14.93 12.81
N SER A 6 -18.26 15.52 13.41
CA SER A 6 -17.04 14.82 13.78
C SER A 6 -17.41 13.87 14.91
N HIS A 7 -17.66 12.60 14.58
CA HIS A 7 -17.60 11.57 15.60
C HIS A 7 -16.18 11.57 16.18
N PRO A 8 -16.02 11.74 17.50
CA PRO A 8 -14.71 11.55 18.11
C PRO A 8 -14.31 10.09 17.85
N LEU A 9 -13.12 9.89 17.28
CA LEU A 9 -12.48 8.58 17.23
C LEU A 9 -12.49 8.04 18.67
N ALA A 10 -13.00 6.83 18.87
CA ALA A 10 -12.80 6.16 20.15
C ALA A 10 -11.28 6.09 20.41
N ASP A 11 -10.84 6.33 21.65
CA ASP A 11 -9.43 6.47 22.07
C ASP A 11 -8.50 5.29 21.69
N ASN A 12 -9.01 4.22 21.06
CA ASN A 12 -8.27 3.03 20.66
C ASN A 12 -8.26 2.73 19.14
N ASP A 13 -8.87 3.57 18.29
CA ASP A 13 -8.81 3.35 16.83
C ASP A 13 -7.52 3.94 16.24
N VAL A 14 -6.62 3.07 15.78
CA VAL A 14 -5.44 3.50 15.00
C VAL A 14 -5.95 4.22 13.73
N PRO A 15 -5.60 5.51 13.52
CA PRO A 15 -6.09 6.23 12.35
C PRO A 15 -5.66 5.55 11.05
N CYS A 16 -6.62 5.24 10.17
CA CYS A 16 -6.29 4.74 8.84
C CYS A 16 -5.61 5.82 7.98
N ALA A 17 -4.95 5.38 6.91
CA ALA A 17 -4.13 6.26 6.08
C ALA A 17 -4.91 7.39 5.38
N ARG A 18 -6.24 7.31 5.25
CA ARG A 18 -7.06 8.39 4.67
C ARG A 18 -6.90 9.72 5.43
N HIS A 19 -6.62 9.67 6.73
CA HIS A 19 -6.45 10.88 7.57
C HIS A 19 -5.15 11.62 7.27
N GLN A 20 -4.31 11.06 6.41
CA GLN A 20 -3.03 11.63 6.04
C GLN A 20 -3.12 12.78 5.04
N THR A 21 -4.31 13.04 4.50
CA THR A 21 -4.59 14.03 3.46
C THR A 21 -5.97 14.64 3.68
N ALA A 22 -6.15 15.87 3.20
CA ALA A 22 -7.46 16.53 3.12
C ALA A 22 -8.20 16.23 1.81
N VAL A 23 -7.57 15.54 0.86
CA VAL A 23 -8.20 15.18 -0.43
C VAL A 23 -9.39 14.24 -0.17
N PRO A 24 -10.56 14.50 -0.77
CA PRO A 24 -11.73 13.64 -0.61
C PRO A 24 -11.47 12.18 -1.02
N TYR A 25 -12.13 11.23 -0.35
CA TYR A 25 -11.87 9.80 -0.52
C TYR A 25 -12.13 9.31 -1.95
N GLU A 26 -13.10 9.89 -2.65
CA GLU A 26 -13.42 9.57 -4.03
C GLU A 26 -12.38 10.07 -5.04
N GLN A 27 -11.46 10.95 -4.62
CA GLN A 27 -10.42 11.55 -5.45
C GLN A 27 -9.03 10.95 -5.19
N ILE A 28 -8.88 10.13 -4.16
CA ILE A 28 -7.61 9.45 -3.85
C ILE A 28 -7.47 8.13 -4.61
N LEU A 29 -6.23 7.80 -4.95
CA LEU A 29 -5.83 6.48 -5.40
C LEU A 29 -5.39 5.62 -4.21
N HIS A 30 -5.73 4.34 -4.25
CA HIS A 30 -5.40 3.34 -3.24
C HIS A 30 -5.19 1.98 -3.92
N SER A 31 -4.80 0.96 -3.15
CA SER A 31 -4.44 -0.36 -3.68
C SER A 31 -5.51 -0.93 -4.63
N ALA A 32 -6.80 -0.83 -4.28
CA ALA A 32 -7.86 -1.36 -5.12
C ALA A 32 -8.08 -0.63 -6.48
N ASN A 33 -7.93 0.70 -6.55
CA ASN A 33 -8.35 1.49 -7.72
C ASN A 33 -7.19 2.01 -8.58
N ALA A 34 -5.94 1.88 -8.10
CA ALA A 34 -4.76 2.33 -8.82
C ALA A 34 -4.39 1.38 -9.97
N GLY A 35 -3.74 1.93 -11.01
CA GLY A 35 -3.20 1.14 -12.12
C GLY A 35 -1.87 0.47 -11.78
N LEU A 36 -1.11 1.04 -10.83
CA LEU A 36 0.04 0.40 -10.19
C LEU A 36 0.28 0.97 -8.79
N VAL A 37 1.07 0.25 -7.99
CA VAL A 37 1.57 0.71 -6.70
C VAL A 37 3.09 0.68 -6.71
N VAL A 38 3.74 1.79 -6.37
CA VAL A 38 5.17 1.81 -6.05
C VAL A 38 5.31 1.71 -4.55
N HIS A 39 5.91 0.63 -4.08
CA HIS A 39 6.31 0.48 -2.68
C HIS A 39 7.73 0.99 -2.53
N ARG A 40 7.88 2.18 -1.95
CA ARG A 40 9.17 2.73 -1.56
C ARG A 40 9.39 2.43 -0.07
N LYS A 41 10.59 1.99 0.30
CA LYS A 41 11.00 1.87 1.70
C LYS A 41 12.34 2.53 1.94
N ALA A 42 12.56 3.05 3.14
CA ALA A 42 13.83 3.61 3.59
C ALA A 42 14.01 3.38 5.09
N ILE A 43 15.27 3.22 5.54
CA ILE A 43 15.59 3.08 6.96
C ILE A 43 16.03 4.45 7.46
N ALA A 44 15.31 5.03 8.42
CA ALA A 44 15.71 6.29 9.04
C ALA A 44 16.91 6.08 9.96
N LYS A 45 17.84 7.04 9.98
CA LYS A 45 18.92 7.04 10.97
C LYS A 45 18.32 7.29 12.35
N ALA A 46 18.69 6.49 13.34
CA ALA A 46 18.07 6.51 14.66
C ALA A 46 18.11 7.89 15.36
N GLU A 47 19.12 8.70 15.07
CA GLU A 47 19.30 10.06 15.61
C GLU A 47 18.44 11.13 14.91
N PHE A 48 17.91 10.84 13.72
CA PHE A 48 17.09 11.72 12.88
C PHE A 48 15.70 11.13 12.56
N ARG A 49 15.25 10.21 13.41
CA ARG A 49 14.05 9.41 13.16
C ARG A 49 12.77 10.25 13.08
N SER A 50 12.72 11.37 13.79
CA SER A 50 11.57 12.28 13.77
C SER A 50 11.56 13.12 12.50
N GLU A 51 12.73 13.63 12.11
CA GLU A 51 12.98 14.41 10.90
C GLU A 51 12.65 13.58 9.65
N ALA A 52 13.01 12.29 9.64
CA ALA A 52 12.67 11.34 8.58
C ALA A 52 11.16 11.12 8.43
N ARG A 53 10.44 10.95 9.55
CA ARG A 53 8.97 10.81 9.56
C ARG A 53 8.29 12.08 9.07
N ILE A 54 8.74 13.25 9.52
CA ILE A 54 8.21 14.54 9.05
C ILE A 54 8.42 14.69 7.54
N PHE A 55 9.62 14.42 7.02
CA PHE A 55 9.88 14.44 5.58
C PHE A 55 8.95 13.49 4.83
N ALA A 56 8.78 12.25 5.32
CA ALA A 56 7.93 11.27 4.69
C ALA A 56 6.48 11.73 4.56
N ARG A 57 5.97 12.35 5.63
CA ARG A 57 4.61 12.88 5.72
C ARG A 57 4.39 14.07 4.80
N GLU A 58 5.28 15.07 4.88
CA GLU A 58 5.23 16.24 4.00
C GLU A 58 5.28 15.82 2.52
N LEU A 59 6.17 14.89 2.17
CA LEU A 59 6.27 14.38 0.79
C LEU A 59 4.98 13.67 0.35
N GLY A 60 4.44 12.77 1.18
CA GLY A 60 3.22 12.03 0.84
C GLY A 60 2.00 12.92 0.68
N GLU A 61 1.81 13.87 1.61
CA GLU A 61 0.71 14.84 1.58
C GLU A 61 0.83 15.80 0.39
N TYR A 62 2.04 16.28 0.09
CA TYR A 62 2.27 17.16 -1.05
C TYR A 62 1.95 16.48 -2.37
N ILE A 63 2.44 15.26 -2.59
CA ILE A 63 2.14 14.51 -3.83
C ILE A 63 0.63 14.28 -3.93
N THR A 64 -0.01 13.79 -2.86
CA THR A 64 -1.45 13.47 -2.88
C THR A 64 -2.32 14.70 -3.17
N SER A 65 -1.98 15.86 -2.61
CA SER A 65 -2.74 17.10 -2.80
C SER A 65 -2.48 17.77 -4.15
N ARG A 66 -1.30 17.59 -4.75
CA ARG A 66 -0.93 18.23 -6.04
C ARG A 66 -1.18 17.36 -7.26
N GLN A 67 -1.30 16.04 -7.09
CA GLN A 67 -1.41 15.07 -8.18
C GLN A 67 -2.76 14.33 -8.16
N ILE A 68 -3.86 15.04 -7.89
CA ILE A 68 -5.22 14.45 -7.88
C ILE A 68 -5.50 13.73 -9.21
N GLY A 69 -5.96 12.48 -9.13
CA GLY A 69 -6.20 11.61 -10.30
C GLY A 69 -4.94 11.02 -10.96
N VAL A 70 -3.75 11.49 -10.58
CA VAL A 70 -2.45 11.00 -11.09
C VAL A 70 -1.78 10.10 -10.05
N ALA A 71 -1.65 10.58 -8.81
CA ALA A 71 -1.00 9.84 -7.74
C ALA A 71 -1.58 10.15 -6.35
N SER A 72 -1.54 9.16 -5.46
CA SER A 72 -1.81 9.33 -4.03
C SER A 72 -0.81 8.51 -3.22
N VAL A 73 -0.25 9.10 -2.18
CA VAL A 73 0.86 8.55 -1.42
C VAL A 73 0.50 8.46 0.05
N PHE A 74 0.56 7.25 0.59
CA PHE A 74 0.33 6.99 2.00
C PHE A 74 1.59 6.45 2.66
N VAL A 75 1.83 6.88 3.90
CA VAL A 75 3.03 6.56 4.68
C VAL A 75 2.68 5.54 5.77
N TYR A 76 3.53 4.52 5.92
CA TYR A 76 3.39 3.46 6.91
C TYR A 76 4.72 3.17 7.57
N GLU A 77 4.67 2.50 8.71
CA GLU A 77 5.83 1.90 9.38
C GLU A 77 5.53 0.44 9.69
N GLU A 78 6.58 -0.38 9.85
CA GLU A 78 6.40 -1.78 10.25
C GLU A 78 5.78 -1.84 11.65
N THR A 79 4.62 -2.52 11.78
CA THR A 79 3.92 -2.72 13.06
C THR A 79 4.82 -3.49 14.04
N PHE A 80 5.42 -4.56 13.53
CA PHE A 80 6.43 -5.38 14.16
C PHE A 80 7.45 -5.72 13.09
N GLY A 81 8.73 -5.72 13.45
CA GLY A 81 9.82 -5.96 12.50
C GLY A 81 10.97 -5.00 12.73
N THR A 82 11.47 -4.43 11.65
CA THR A 82 12.60 -3.51 11.66
C THR A 82 12.13 -2.12 12.08
N LYS A 83 12.70 -1.61 13.18
CA LYS A 83 12.40 -0.25 13.65
C LYS A 83 12.89 0.79 12.64
N ASP A 84 12.20 1.92 12.63
CA ASP A 84 12.58 3.10 11.84
C ASP A 84 12.58 2.87 10.32
N VAL A 85 11.86 1.85 9.84
CA VAL A 85 11.58 1.68 8.41
C VAL A 85 10.32 2.42 8.03
N VAL A 86 10.47 3.39 7.14
CA VAL A 86 9.38 4.15 6.56
C VAL A 86 9.03 3.56 5.22
N HIS A 87 7.74 3.30 5.00
CA HIS A 87 7.19 2.84 3.73
C HIS A 87 6.27 3.89 3.13
N TRP A 88 6.46 4.21 1.86
CA TRP A 88 5.48 4.92 1.05
C TRP A 88 4.83 3.93 0.10
N LEU A 89 3.51 3.84 0.17
CA LEU A 89 2.71 3.22 -0.89
C LEU A 89 2.23 4.34 -1.82
N MET A 90 2.87 4.45 -2.97
CA MET A 90 2.54 5.44 -4.01
C MET A 90 1.62 4.78 -5.04
N HIS A 91 0.36 5.19 -5.04
CA HIS A 91 -0.67 4.68 -5.93
C HIS A 91 -0.72 5.57 -7.16
N ILE A 92 -0.49 5.00 -8.34
CA ILE A 92 -0.40 5.77 -9.59
C ILE A 92 -1.45 5.24 -10.56
N SER A 93 -2.12 6.14 -11.28
CA SER A 93 -3.23 5.76 -12.16
C SER A 93 -2.80 4.93 -13.36
N SER A 94 -1.58 5.11 -13.87
CA SER A 94 -1.02 4.33 -14.97
C SER A 94 0.51 4.46 -15.06
N LEU A 95 1.15 3.62 -15.86
CA LEU A 95 2.59 3.76 -16.16
C LEU A 95 2.90 5.08 -16.89
N ASP A 96 2.01 5.57 -17.76
CA ASP A 96 2.19 6.87 -18.41
C ASP A 96 2.12 8.02 -17.40
N ALA A 97 1.25 7.92 -16.39
CA ALA A 97 1.13 8.90 -15.32
C ALA A 97 2.40 9.01 -14.47
N TYR A 98 3.25 7.99 -14.43
CA TYR A 98 4.57 8.07 -13.79
C TYR A 98 5.46 9.17 -14.41
N GLN A 99 5.36 9.40 -15.73
CA GLN A 99 6.11 10.48 -16.37
C GLN A 99 5.72 11.86 -15.82
N THR A 100 4.44 12.06 -15.48
CA THR A 100 3.97 13.29 -14.83
C THR A 100 4.63 13.49 -13.48
N MET A 101 4.78 12.41 -12.68
CA MET A 101 5.49 12.49 -11.40
C MET A 101 6.99 12.79 -11.56
N VAL A 102 7.65 12.21 -12.57
CA VAL A 102 9.07 12.53 -12.87
C VAL A 102 9.24 14.00 -13.23
N ARG A 103 8.34 14.56 -14.05
CA ARG A 103 8.36 15.99 -14.42
C ARG A 103 8.18 16.89 -13.20
N MET A 104 7.25 16.53 -12.30
CA MET A 104 7.08 17.25 -11.03
C MET A 104 8.40 17.33 -10.25
N GLY A 105 9.16 16.24 -10.14
CA GLY A 105 10.45 16.24 -9.46
C GLY A 105 11.47 17.25 -10.03
N ASN A 106 11.40 17.53 -11.32
CA ASN A 106 12.32 18.44 -11.99
C ASN A 106 11.93 19.91 -11.87
N SER A 107 10.64 20.23 -12.01
CA SER A 107 10.19 21.61 -12.21
C SER A 107 9.25 22.16 -11.15
N ASP A 108 8.70 21.33 -10.25
CA ASP A 108 7.75 21.79 -9.23
C ASP A 108 8.48 22.43 -8.05
N PRO A 109 8.27 23.75 -7.78
CA PRO A 109 9.01 24.45 -6.73
C PRO A 109 8.73 23.92 -5.32
N GLY A 110 7.48 23.56 -5.00
CA GLY A 110 7.12 23.09 -3.66
C GLY A 110 7.60 21.66 -3.41
N PHE A 111 7.63 20.81 -4.44
CA PHE A 111 8.26 19.50 -4.35
C PHE A 111 9.76 19.66 -4.06
N ARG A 112 10.44 20.56 -4.78
CA ARG A 112 11.86 20.85 -4.57
C ARG A 112 12.11 21.43 -3.18
N GLU A 113 11.26 22.33 -2.70
CA GLU A 113 11.34 22.89 -1.34
C GLU A 113 11.35 21.79 -0.28
N ILE A 114 10.50 20.77 -0.40
CA ILE A 114 10.47 19.62 0.53
C ILE A 114 11.82 18.89 0.57
N PHE A 115 12.47 18.70 -0.58
CA PHE A 115 13.76 18.02 -0.66
C PHE A 115 14.93 18.89 -0.17
N PHE A 116 14.93 20.19 -0.44
CA PHE A 116 16.02 21.09 -0.08
C PHE A 116 15.86 21.79 1.28
N LYS A 117 14.72 21.59 1.96
CA LYS A 117 14.50 22.08 3.33
C LYS A 117 15.56 21.51 4.27
N GLU A 118 16.24 22.39 4.99
CA GLU A 118 17.10 22.02 6.12
C GLU A 118 16.24 21.40 7.21
N ARG A 119 16.57 20.16 7.59
CA ARG A 119 15.79 19.35 8.55
C ARG A 119 16.55 19.05 9.82
N ILE A 120 17.88 19.05 9.74
CA ILE A 120 18.75 18.73 10.86
C ILE A 120 19.27 20.03 11.45
N ASP A 121 19.19 20.18 12.77
CA ASP A 121 19.75 21.35 13.47
C ASP A 121 21.24 21.50 13.15
N ALA A 122 21.70 22.74 12.95
CA ALA A 122 23.11 23.03 12.63
C ALA A 122 24.09 22.46 13.66
N LYS A 123 23.71 22.38 14.95
CA LYS A 123 24.51 21.77 16.02
C LYS A 123 24.65 20.24 15.87
N LYS A 124 23.73 19.61 15.15
CA LYS A 124 23.80 18.19 14.75
C LYS A 124 24.44 18.01 13.36
N GLY A 125 25.04 19.07 12.82
CA GLY A 125 25.77 19.08 11.55
C GLY A 125 24.96 19.49 10.33
N GLY A 126 23.69 19.91 10.48
CA GLY A 126 22.86 20.38 9.37
C GLY A 126 22.49 19.30 8.34
N GLY A 127 21.64 19.64 7.38
CA GLY A 127 21.37 18.84 6.20
C GLY A 127 19.90 18.55 5.93
N THR A 128 19.68 17.96 4.76
CA THR A 128 18.35 17.77 4.16
C THR A 128 17.86 16.33 4.28
N TRP A 129 16.98 15.89 3.37
CA TRP A 129 16.36 14.56 3.40
C TRP A 129 17.36 13.40 3.28
N ASP A 130 18.45 13.58 2.54
CA ASP A 130 19.45 12.55 2.27
C ASP A 130 20.16 12.12 3.56
N ARG A 131 20.35 13.08 4.49
CA ARG A 131 21.01 12.81 5.76
C ARG A 131 20.14 12.09 6.78
N VAL A 132 18.80 12.13 6.67
CA VAL A 132 17.92 11.52 7.67
C VAL A 132 17.68 10.03 7.45
N PHE A 133 18.07 9.49 6.29
CA PHE A 133 18.01 8.05 5.98
C PHE A 133 19.40 7.41 5.93
N VAL A 134 19.45 6.10 6.16
CA VAL A 134 20.66 5.29 5.96
C VAL A 134 20.97 5.24 4.48
N ASP A 135 22.22 5.53 4.13
CA ASP A 135 22.70 5.57 2.75
C ASP A 135 22.45 4.21 2.06
N GLY A 136 21.88 4.25 0.86
CA GLY A 136 21.52 3.04 0.10
C GLY A 136 20.29 2.27 0.60
N SER A 137 19.62 2.72 1.68
CA SER A 137 18.42 2.04 2.19
C SER A 137 17.14 2.35 1.42
N VAL A 138 17.12 3.43 0.64
CA VAL A 138 15.97 3.83 -0.17
C VAL A 138 15.84 2.85 -1.34
N THR A 139 14.78 2.05 -1.33
CA THR A 139 14.51 1.04 -2.37
C THR A 139 13.06 1.14 -2.81
N GLU A 140 12.81 0.78 -4.07
CA GLU A 140 11.47 0.83 -4.67
C GLU A 140 11.14 -0.48 -5.36
N THR A 141 9.88 -0.88 -5.27
CA THR A 141 9.32 -2.02 -5.99
C THR A 141 8.03 -1.60 -6.66
N VAL A 142 7.92 -1.85 -7.96
CA VAL A 142 6.74 -1.52 -8.76
C VAL A 142 5.83 -2.73 -8.82
N LEU A 143 4.62 -2.60 -8.29
CA LEU A 143 3.61 -3.64 -8.17
C LEU A 143 2.50 -3.40 -9.19
N LEU A 144 2.31 -4.35 -10.11
CA LEU A 144 1.26 -4.32 -11.13
C LEU A 144 0.07 -5.18 -10.70
N PRO A 145 -1.17 -4.66 -10.73
CA PRO A 145 -2.36 -5.44 -10.42
C PRO A 145 -2.48 -6.64 -11.34
N GLN A 146 -2.74 -7.80 -10.76
CA GLN A 146 -2.90 -9.03 -11.52
C GLN A 146 -4.36 -9.17 -12.03
N PHE A 147 -4.58 -9.47 -13.31
CA PHE A 147 -5.93 -9.54 -13.92
C PHE A 147 -6.11 -10.80 -14.78
N TYR A 148 -7.34 -11.32 -14.90
CA TYR A 148 -7.59 -12.59 -15.60
C TYR A 148 -7.03 -12.55 -17.03
N GLY A 149 -6.34 -13.61 -17.44
CA GLY A 149 -5.67 -13.69 -18.74
C GLY A 149 -4.22 -13.19 -18.74
N MET A 150 -3.79 -12.42 -17.73
CA MET A 150 -2.38 -12.07 -17.56
C MET A 150 -1.55 -13.35 -17.31
N TYR A 151 -0.45 -13.52 -18.04
CA TYR A 151 0.49 -14.64 -17.91
C TYR A 151 -0.16 -16.05 -17.89
N GLY A 152 -1.19 -16.26 -18.71
CA GLY A 152 -1.87 -17.56 -18.81
C GLY A 152 -2.78 -17.89 -17.61
N THR A 153 -3.24 -16.87 -16.87
CA THR A 153 -4.22 -17.04 -15.79
C THR A 153 -5.68 -17.04 -16.26
N ALA A 154 -5.92 -17.22 -17.56
CA ALA A 154 -7.26 -17.46 -18.05
C ALA A 154 -7.75 -18.82 -17.53
N ILE A 155 -8.98 -18.85 -17.01
CA ILE A 155 -9.64 -20.08 -16.57
C ILE A 155 -10.93 -20.24 -17.36
N GLU A 156 -11.35 -21.49 -17.56
CA GLU A 156 -12.60 -21.81 -18.24
C GLU A 156 -13.78 -21.10 -17.54
N GLY A 157 -14.59 -20.38 -18.31
CA GLY A 157 -15.73 -19.59 -17.79
C GLY A 157 -15.40 -18.18 -17.27
N ARG A 158 -14.13 -17.75 -17.22
CA ARG A 158 -13.76 -16.34 -16.97
C ARG A 158 -12.80 -15.84 -18.07
N PRO A 159 -13.30 -15.10 -19.08
CA PRO A 159 -12.47 -14.63 -20.18
C PRO A 159 -11.38 -13.67 -19.68
N ALA A 160 -10.30 -13.57 -20.46
CA ALA A 160 -9.25 -12.59 -20.20
C ALA A 160 -9.84 -11.17 -20.16
N VAL A 161 -9.36 -10.34 -19.24
CA VAL A 161 -9.79 -8.94 -19.17
C VAL A 161 -9.24 -8.22 -20.39
N VAL A 162 -10.13 -7.54 -21.13
CA VAL A 162 -9.74 -6.71 -22.27
C VAL A 162 -9.02 -5.47 -21.74
N THR A 163 -7.71 -5.40 -21.98
CA THR A 163 -6.90 -4.23 -21.68
C THR A 163 -7.08 -3.18 -22.77
N LYS A 164 -7.13 -1.89 -22.38
CA LYS A 164 -7.11 -0.79 -23.34
C LYS A 164 -5.66 -0.41 -23.65
N GLU A 165 -5.41 0.11 -24.83
CA GLU A 165 -4.12 0.71 -25.16
C GLU A 165 -4.06 2.17 -24.70
N THR A 166 -2.88 2.60 -24.29
CA THR A 166 -2.58 4.01 -24.05
C THR A 166 -2.25 4.72 -25.36
N SER A 167 -2.22 6.06 -25.34
CA SER A 167 -1.80 6.85 -26.50
C SER A 167 -0.33 6.63 -26.89
N SER A 168 0.48 6.12 -25.97
CA SER A 168 1.88 5.73 -26.19
C SER A 168 2.05 4.28 -26.68
N GLY A 169 0.95 3.52 -26.87
CA GLY A 169 0.97 2.11 -27.28
C GLY A 169 1.22 1.11 -26.14
N GLY A 170 1.19 1.58 -24.88
CA GLY A 170 1.23 0.72 -23.69
C GLY A 170 -0.14 0.15 -23.33
N LEU A 171 -0.22 -0.70 -22.30
CA LEU A 171 -1.48 -1.24 -21.80
C LEU A 171 -1.96 -0.50 -20.55
N ILE A 172 -3.24 -0.14 -20.52
CA ILE A 172 -3.95 0.28 -19.31
C ILE A 172 -4.33 -0.98 -18.54
N LEU A 173 -3.66 -1.18 -17.41
CA LEU A 173 -3.92 -2.32 -16.55
C LEU A 173 -5.26 -2.13 -15.80
N PRO A 174 -6.11 -3.15 -15.72
CA PRO A 174 -7.29 -3.12 -14.86
C PRO A 174 -6.87 -2.96 -13.39
N PRO A 175 -7.53 -2.08 -12.63
CA PRO A 175 -7.28 -1.96 -11.20
C PRO A 175 -7.54 -3.26 -10.44
N ALA A 176 -6.87 -3.42 -9.29
CA ALA A 176 -6.96 -4.65 -8.51
C ALA A 176 -8.38 -4.97 -8.00
N GLN A 177 -9.24 -3.97 -7.87
CA GLN A 177 -10.65 -4.14 -7.53
C GLN A 177 -11.37 -5.12 -8.47
N HIS A 178 -10.98 -5.19 -9.75
CA HIS A 178 -11.59 -6.10 -10.72
C HIS A 178 -11.21 -7.58 -10.50
N GLN A 179 -10.36 -7.88 -9.52
CA GLN A 179 -10.00 -9.25 -9.16
C GLN A 179 -11.13 -10.00 -8.46
N THR A 180 -12.07 -9.27 -7.85
CA THR A 180 -13.16 -9.80 -7.05
C THR A 180 -14.52 -9.23 -7.49
N SER A 181 -15.58 -9.94 -7.14
CA SER A 181 -16.96 -9.50 -7.35
C SER A 181 -17.56 -8.77 -6.15
N VAL A 182 -16.83 -8.70 -5.03
CA VAL A 182 -17.29 -8.02 -3.81
C VAL A 182 -17.36 -6.51 -4.05
N PRO A 183 -18.47 -5.84 -3.68
CA PRO A 183 -18.61 -4.40 -3.87
C PRO A 183 -17.55 -3.57 -3.11
N PRO A 184 -17.08 -2.42 -3.67
CA PRO A 184 -16.06 -1.58 -3.05
C PRO A 184 -16.34 -1.17 -1.60
N GLU A 185 -17.59 -0.90 -1.25
CA GLU A 185 -18.00 -0.49 0.10
C GLU A 185 -17.88 -1.60 1.15
N GLN A 186 -17.70 -2.85 0.70
CA GLN A 186 -17.44 -4.02 1.55
C GLN A 186 -15.96 -4.42 1.54
N LEU A 187 -15.10 -3.68 0.83
CA LEU A 187 -13.68 -3.94 0.69
C LEU A 187 -12.84 -2.93 1.48
N LEU A 188 -11.73 -3.43 2.01
CA LEU A 188 -10.65 -2.62 2.55
C LEU A 188 -9.54 -2.44 1.52
N ASN A 189 -8.82 -1.33 1.63
CA ASN A 189 -7.71 -0.94 0.78
C ASN A 189 -6.69 -0.14 1.61
N SER A 190 -5.58 0.25 0.99
CA SER A 190 -4.50 0.95 1.69
C SER A 190 -4.97 2.25 2.37
N ALA A 191 -5.92 2.98 1.80
CA ALA A 191 -6.39 4.23 2.42
C ALA A 191 -7.27 3.99 3.66
N ASN A 192 -8.15 2.97 3.66
CA ASN A 192 -9.16 2.80 4.71
C ASN A 192 -8.85 1.68 5.73
N ALA A 193 -7.83 0.87 5.50
CA ALA A 193 -7.41 -0.18 6.42
C ALA A 193 -6.67 0.37 7.64
N GLY A 194 -6.81 -0.31 8.78
CA GLY A 194 -6.02 -0.04 9.97
C GLY A 194 -4.63 -0.67 9.92
N ILE A 195 -4.48 -1.81 9.22
CA ILE A 195 -3.21 -2.50 8.98
C ILE A 195 -3.18 -3.03 7.56
N VAL A 196 -2.01 -2.97 6.90
CA VAL A 196 -1.76 -3.66 5.63
C VAL A 196 -0.68 -4.70 5.84
N ILE A 197 -1.00 -5.98 5.70
CA ILE A 197 0.01 -7.03 5.59
C ILE A 197 0.44 -7.11 4.13
N HIS A 198 1.72 -6.86 3.88
CA HIS A 198 2.38 -7.12 2.61
C HIS A 198 2.99 -8.51 2.68
N ARG A 199 2.28 -9.49 2.12
CA ARG A 199 2.80 -10.85 1.94
C ARG A 199 3.49 -10.94 0.59
N THR A 200 4.69 -11.48 0.57
CA THR A 200 5.43 -11.76 -0.67
C THR A 200 5.72 -13.25 -0.77
N GLY A 201 5.69 -13.82 -1.98
CA GLY A 201 6.02 -15.21 -2.24
C GLY A 201 6.67 -15.40 -3.60
N GLN A 202 7.76 -16.17 -3.67
CA GLN A 202 8.42 -16.49 -4.94
C GLN A 202 7.90 -17.82 -5.47
N LEU A 203 7.28 -17.81 -6.66
CA LEU A 203 6.86 -19.05 -7.30
C LEU A 203 8.06 -19.81 -7.86
N ALA A 204 8.00 -21.13 -7.77
CA ALA A 204 8.82 -22.01 -8.57
C ALA A 204 8.40 -21.89 -10.04
N PHE A 205 9.32 -21.51 -10.92
CA PHE A 205 9.04 -21.24 -12.34
C PHE A 205 8.20 -22.34 -13.03
N ARG A 206 8.48 -23.62 -12.74
CA ARG A 206 7.76 -24.77 -13.31
C ARG A 206 6.27 -24.86 -12.95
N PHE A 207 5.85 -24.19 -11.87
CA PHE A 207 4.47 -24.19 -11.35
C PHE A 207 3.86 -22.78 -11.32
N ARG A 208 4.43 -21.84 -12.09
CA ARG A 208 4.07 -20.43 -12.03
C ARG A 208 2.62 -20.13 -12.44
N SER A 209 2.00 -20.98 -13.25
CA SER A 209 0.59 -20.82 -13.66
C SER A 209 -0.35 -21.29 -12.56
N GLU A 210 -0.09 -22.47 -12.01
CA GLU A 210 -0.80 -23.08 -10.88
C GLU A 210 -0.69 -22.19 -9.64
N GLY A 211 0.50 -21.68 -9.37
CA GLY A 211 0.79 -20.74 -8.29
C GLY A 211 -0.03 -19.46 -8.35
N ARG A 212 -0.16 -18.86 -9.54
CA ARG A 212 -1.01 -17.68 -9.76
C ARG A 212 -2.50 -18.00 -9.59
N GLN A 213 -2.96 -19.18 -10.01
CA GLN A 213 -4.35 -19.60 -9.83
C GLN A 213 -4.68 -19.80 -8.34
N PHE A 214 -3.78 -20.46 -7.60
CA PHE A 214 -3.92 -20.60 -6.14
C PHE A 214 -3.92 -19.24 -5.44
N ALA A 215 -2.99 -18.35 -5.78
CA ALA A 215 -2.93 -17.01 -5.22
C ALA A 215 -4.26 -16.26 -5.37
N ARG A 216 -4.87 -16.32 -6.57
CA ARG A 216 -6.20 -15.76 -6.86
C ARG A 216 -7.29 -16.41 -6.03
N ALA A 217 -7.30 -17.74 -5.96
CA ALA A 217 -8.31 -18.46 -5.21
C ALA A 217 -8.27 -18.06 -3.73
N VAL A 218 -7.07 -17.95 -3.13
CA VAL A 218 -6.90 -17.46 -1.75
C VAL A 218 -7.45 -16.03 -1.59
N ALA A 219 -7.12 -15.11 -2.51
CA ALA A 219 -7.59 -13.74 -2.44
C ALA A 219 -9.13 -13.65 -2.56
N GLU A 220 -9.73 -14.38 -3.51
CA GLU A 220 -11.18 -14.43 -3.69
C GLU A 220 -11.88 -15.05 -2.47
N THR A 221 -11.35 -16.15 -1.91
CA THR A 221 -11.89 -16.77 -0.69
C THR A 221 -11.87 -15.78 0.47
N ILE A 222 -10.76 -15.05 0.69
CA ILE A 222 -10.71 -14.06 1.76
C ILE A 222 -11.70 -12.93 1.51
N ASN A 223 -11.70 -12.32 0.32
CA ASN A 223 -12.59 -11.20 -0.01
C ASN A 223 -14.08 -11.56 0.18
N THR A 224 -14.46 -12.78 -0.22
CA THR A 224 -15.86 -13.23 -0.15
C THR A 224 -16.31 -13.54 1.28
N HIS A 225 -15.44 -14.07 2.13
CA HIS A 225 -15.77 -14.53 3.49
C HIS A 225 -15.49 -13.48 4.58
N GLN A 226 -14.62 -12.50 4.33
CA GLN A 226 -14.15 -11.53 5.32
C GLN A 226 -14.56 -10.09 4.99
N ARG A 227 -15.74 -9.92 4.38
CA ARG A 227 -16.27 -8.62 3.95
C ARG A 227 -16.29 -7.61 5.11
N GLY A 228 -15.72 -6.43 4.89
CA GLY A 228 -15.59 -5.37 5.90
C GLY A 228 -14.60 -5.66 7.04
N VAL A 229 -13.98 -6.84 7.06
CA VAL A 229 -13.00 -7.28 8.09
C VAL A 229 -11.60 -7.37 7.49
N ALA A 230 -11.48 -8.03 6.34
CA ALA A 230 -10.24 -8.15 5.59
C ALA A 230 -10.50 -8.13 4.07
N SER A 231 -9.53 -7.62 3.30
CA SER A 231 -9.57 -7.66 1.84
C SER A 231 -8.18 -7.83 1.24
N VAL A 232 -8.08 -8.54 0.12
CA VAL A 232 -6.82 -8.97 -0.46
C VAL A 232 -6.79 -8.63 -1.93
N PHE A 233 -5.70 -7.98 -2.33
CA PHE A 233 -5.39 -7.67 -3.72
C PHE A 233 -4.04 -8.25 -4.11
N LEU A 234 -3.96 -8.77 -5.33
CA LEU A 234 -2.78 -9.43 -5.88
C LEU A 234 -2.02 -8.54 -6.84
N TYR A 235 -0.70 -8.56 -6.70
CA TYR A 235 0.22 -7.87 -7.59
C TYR A 235 1.42 -8.74 -7.95
N GLU A 236 2.07 -8.41 -9.06
CA GLU A 236 3.37 -8.95 -9.45
C GLU A 236 4.36 -7.79 -9.68
N GLU A 237 5.66 -8.05 -9.54
CA GLU A 237 6.68 -7.04 -9.81
C GLU A 237 6.76 -6.71 -11.32
N ALA A 238 6.71 -5.42 -11.67
CA ALA A 238 6.98 -4.98 -13.05
C ALA A 238 8.45 -5.18 -13.42
N PHE A 239 9.33 -4.88 -12.46
CA PHE A 239 10.78 -4.95 -12.57
C PHE A 239 11.31 -5.58 -11.30
N GLY A 240 12.18 -6.59 -11.43
CA GLY A 240 12.67 -7.35 -10.29
C GLY A 240 12.65 -8.84 -10.56
N ARG A 241 12.26 -9.63 -9.55
CA ARG A 241 12.24 -11.09 -9.66
C ARG A 241 10.93 -11.51 -10.33
N SER A 242 11.06 -12.14 -11.49
CA SER A 242 9.92 -12.74 -12.18
C SER A 242 9.19 -13.76 -11.29
N ASP A 243 7.89 -13.91 -11.49
CA ASP A 243 7.01 -14.83 -10.75
C ASP A 243 6.98 -14.59 -9.22
N ARG A 244 7.26 -13.37 -8.78
CA ARG A 244 7.06 -12.93 -7.39
C ARG A 244 5.66 -12.37 -7.23
N ILE A 245 4.87 -13.01 -6.37
CA ILE A 245 3.51 -12.60 -6.05
C ILE A 245 3.53 -11.78 -4.77
N HIS A 246 2.76 -10.70 -4.77
CA HIS A 246 2.47 -9.90 -3.60
C HIS A 246 0.98 -9.92 -3.30
N TRP A 247 0.62 -10.25 -2.06
CA TRP A 247 -0.70 -10.01 -1.53
C TRP A 247 -0.63 -8.78 -0.65
N LEU A 248 -1.40 -7.76 -1.00
CA LEU A 248 -1.71 -6.68 -0.06
C LEU A 248 -3.00 -7.08 0.66
N ILE A 249 -2.85 -7.55 1.89
CA ILE A 249 -3.93 -8.01 2.77
C ILE A 249 -4.25 -6.86 3.72
N HIS A 250 -5.39 -6.23 3.51
CA HIS A 250 -5.89 -5.09 4.24
C HIS A 250 -6.76 -5.58 5.38
N LEU A 251 -6.41 -5.23 6.60
CA LEU A 251 -7.15 -5.58 7.80
C LEU A 251 -7.81 -4.34 8.38
N LYS A 252 -9.03 -4.50 8.89
CA LYS A 252 -9.75 -3.42 9.56
C LYS A 252 -8.92 -2.88 10.73
N ASP A 253 -8.36 -3.79 11.51
CA ASP A 253 -7.53 -3.56 12.67
C ASP A 253 -6.65 -4.80 12.92
N LEU A 254 -5.80 -4.78 13.97
CA LEU A 254 -4.90 -5.89 14.28
C LEU A 254 -5.66 -7.17 14.70
N SER A 255 -6.86 -7.02 15.30
CA SER A 255 -7.67 -8.15 15.76
C SER A 255 -8.30 -8.94 14.61
N ALA A 256 -8.55 -8.28 13.47
CA ALA A 256 -9.02 -8.92 12.24
C ALA A 256 -8.06 -10.00 11.71
N TYR A 257 -6.79 -10.03 12.15
CA TYR A 257 -5.88 -11.14 11.84
C TYR A 257 -6.36 -12.47 12.44
N TYR A 258 -6.98 -12.47 13.62
CA TYR A 258 -7.56 -13.68 14.20
C TYR A 258 -8.69 -14.22 13.33
N SER A 259 -9.51 -13.37 12.70
CA SER A 259 -10.54 -13.81 11.76
C SER A 259 -9.96 -14.54 10.54
N LEU A 260 -8.77 -14.17 10.08
CA LEU A 260 -8.06 -14.91 9.02
C LEU A 260 -7.55 -16.28 9.50
N ILE A 261 -7.03 -16.35 10.74
CA ILE A 261 -6.61 -17.61 11.36
C ILE A 261 -7.81 -18.54 11.52
N ASP A 262 -8.90 -18.04 12.11
CA ASP A 262 -10.13 -18.80 12.37
C ASP A 262 -10.73 -19.32 11.07
N MET A 263 -10.81 -18.49 10.03
CA MET A 263 -11.26 -18.90 8.70
C MET A 263 -10.42 -20.06 8.15
N ARG A 264 -9.09 -19.96 8.26
CA ARG A 264 -8.19 -21.01 7.78
C ARG A 264 -8.28 -22.28 8.63
N ALA A 265 -8.50 -22.16 9.94
CA ALA A 265 -8.63 -23.28 10.86
C ALA A 265 -9.98 -24.01 10.70
N ALA A 266 -11.06 -23.27 10.45
CA ALA A 266 -12.40 -23.81 10.31
C ALA A 266 -12.55 -24.76 9.12
N MET A 267 -11.74 -24.57 8.05
CA MET A 267 -11.73 -25.42 6.85
C MET A 267 -13.14 -25.73 6.33
N THR A 268 -13.99 -24.69 6.20
CA THR A 268 -15.29 -24.84 5.53
C THR A 268 -15.10 -25.47 4.15
N PRO A 269 -16.11 -26.12 3.55
CA PRO A 269 -15.96 -26.78 2.25
C PRO A 269 -15.34 -25.89 1.17
N GLU A 270 -15.69 -24.61 1.14
CA GLU A 270 -15.17 -23.61 0.20
C GLU A 270 -13.69 -23.28 0.46
N VAL A 271 -13.30 -23.13 1.73
CA VAL A 271 -11.90 -22.90 2.13
C VAL A 271 -11.05 -24.14 1.86
N ALA A 272 -11.56 -25.33 2.20
CA ALA A 272 -10.92 -26.61 1.96
C ALA A 272 -10.72 -26.88 0.46
N ALA A 273 -11.68 -26.47 -0.39
CA ALA A 273 -11.58 -26.57 -1.84
C ALA A 273 -10.42 -25.74 -2.44
N VAL A 274 -9.88 -24.77 -1.70
CA VAL A 274 -8.68 -24.02 -2.09
C VAL A 274 -7.43 -24.62 -1.47
N TYR A 275 -7.41 -24.83 -0.15
CA TYR A 275 -6.17 -25.21 0.55
C TYR A 275 -5.84 -26.71 0.50
N SER A 276 -6.82 -27.57 0.29
CA SER A 276 -6.63 -29.04 0.18
C SER A 276 -6.60 -29.52 -1.28
N LYS A 277 -6.82 -28.63 -2.24
CA LYS A 277 -6.80 -28.96 -3.66
C LYS A 277 -5.40 -29.37 -4.10
N GLN A 278 -5.33 -30.44 -4.90
CA GLN A 278 -4.15 -30.72 -5.72
C GLN A 278 -4.08 -29.69 -6.85
N TRP A 279 -3.22 -28.69 -6.69
CA TRP A 279 -3.03 -27.62 -7.66
C TRP A 279 -2.13 -28.03 -8.81
N ILE A 280 -1.18 -28.93 -8.55
CA ILE A 280 -0.21 -29.39 -9.53
C ILE A 280 -0.77 -30.65 -10.21
N PRO A 281 -0.93 -30.66 -11.54
CA PRO A 281 -1.38 -31.83 -12.28
C PRO A 281 -0.42 -33.03 -12.11
N ASP A 282 -0.94 -34.25 -12.26
CA ASP A 282 -0.17 -35.49 -12.09
C ASP A 282 0.98 -35.57 -13.10
N GLU A 283 0.79 -35.11 -14.33
CA GLU A 283 1.82 -35.05 -15.37
C GLU A 283 2.98 -34.10 -15.02
N LYS A 284 2.78 -33.18 -14.07
CA LYS A 284 3.82 -32.30 -13.50
C LYS A 284 4.36 -32.81 -12.16
N GLY A 285 4.01 -34.03 -11.77
CA GLY A 285 4.45 -34.70 -10.55
C GLY A 285 3.54 -34.52 -9.34
N GLY A 286 2.30 -34.03 -9.55
CA GLY A 286 1.26 -33.92 -8.53
C GLY A 286 1.58 -32.96 -7.38
N GLY A 287 0.62 -32.77 -6.47
CA GLY A 287 0.85 -32.09 -5.20
C GLY A 287 0.09 -30.78 -4.99
N ASP A 288 0.23 -30.27 -3.77
CA ASP A 288 -0.50 -29.12 -3.26
C ASP A 288 0.25 -27.79 -3.47
N TRP A 289 -0.27 -26.75 -2.84
CA TRP A 289 0.26 -25.40 -2.99
C TRP A 289 1.66 -25.22 -2.41
N SER A 290 2.09 -26.05 -1.44
CA SER A 290 3.38 -25.91 -0.76
C SER A 290 4.55 -26.07 -1.72
N ARG A 291 4.38 -26.87 -2.78
CA ARG A 291 5.40 -27.11 -3.81
C ARG A 291 5.50 -26.00 -4.85
N MET A 292 4.52 -25.10 -4.91
CA MET A 292 4.45 -24.04 -5.93
C MET A 292 5.31 -22.83 -5.58
N PHE A 293 5.65 -22.66 -4.29
CA PHE A 293 6.50 -21.59 -3.79
C PHE A 293 7.89 -22.13 -3.46
N LEU A 294 8.91 -21.29 -3.62
CA LEU A 294 10.23 -21.61 -3.10
C LEU A 294 10.22 -21.55 -1.58
N ASP A 295 10.90 -22.51 -0.94
CA ASP A 295 11.01 -22.58 0.52
C ASP A 295 11.54 -21.27 1.10
N ALA A 296 10.99 -20.88 2.25
CA ALA A 296 11.36 -19.66 2.97
C ALA A 296 11.22 -18.36 2.15
N THR A 297 10.34 -18.32 1.16
CA THR A 297 10.06 -17.07 0.41
C THR A 297 8.68 -16.47 0.68
N LEU A 298 7.82 -17.17 1.41
CA LEU A 298 6.56 -16.63 1.91
C LEU A 298 6.83 -15.80 3.17
N GLU A 299 6.82 -14.49 3.02
CA GLU A 299 7.18 -13.53 4.06
C GLU A 299 6.07 -12.50 4.24
N ASP A 300 5.76 -12.16 5.49
CA ASP A 300 4.77 -11.14 5.84
C ASP A 300 5.45 -9.95 6.52
N VAL A 301 5.11 -8.74 6.06
CA VAL A 301 5.41 -7.50 6.77
C VAL A 301 4.09 -6.80 7.08
N ALA A 302 3.83 -6.51 8.35
CA ALA A 302 2.66 -5.75 8.77
C ALA A 302 2.98 -4.26 8.78
N LEU A 303 2.14 -3.45 8.13
CA LEU A 303 2.32 -2.01 7.96
C LEU A 303 1.19 -1.26 8.67
N THR A 304 1.55 -0.40 9.61
CA THR A 304 0.62 0.51 10.30
C THR A 304 0.68 1.89 9.66
N PRO A 305 -0.47 2.51 9.33
CA PRO A 305 -0.50 3.89 8.85
C PRO A 305 0.17 4.85 9.83
N GLN A 306 1.08 5.67 9.33
CA GLN A 306 1.68 6.73 10.12
C GLN A 306 0.61 7.79 10.43
N HIS A 307 0.60 8.26 11.67
CA HIS A 307 -0.17 9.43 12.10
C HIS A 307 0.71 10.34 12.97
N TRP A 308 0.35 11.63 13.05
CA TRP A 308 1.05 12.57 13.93
C TRP A 308 0.98 12.11 15.39
N ASN A 309 2.03 12.41 16.16
CA ASN A 309 2.28 11.94 17.53
C ASN A 309 2.64 10.44 17.67
N MET A 310 2.58 9.64 16.59
CA MET A 310 3.21 8.32 16.56
C MET A 310 4.73 8.49 16.75
N TYR A 311 5.32 7.73 17.68
CA TYR A 311 6.75 7.75 18.02
C TYR A 311 7.36 9.16 18.24
N ALA A 312 6.60 10.04 18.90
CA ALA A 312 7.02 11.42 19.19
C ALA A 312 7.26 12.29 17.94
N THR A 313 6.63 11.96 16.82
CA THR A 313 6.55 12.86 15.67
C THR A 313 5.65 14.03 16.05
N GLN A 314 6.21 15.12 16.59
CA GLN A 314 5.42 16.32 16.86
C GLN A 314 4.91 16.86 15.52
N GLY A 315 3.57 16.85 15.34
CA GLY A 315 2.96 17.67 14.31
C GLY A 315 3.29 19.12 14.61
N SER A 316 3.50 19.95 13.59
CA SER A 316 3.52 21.40 13.78
C SER A 316 2.14 21.81 14.29
N ALA A 317 1.93 21.79 15.61
CA ALA A 317 0.81 22.48 16.22
C ALA A 317 1.00 23.94 15.82
N GLN A 318 0.13 24.44 14.95
CA GLN A 318 0.03 25.86 14.69
C GLN A 318 -0.13 26.53 16.06
N ALA A 319 0.86 27.32 16.46
CA ALA A 319 0.75 28.15 17.64
C ALA A 319 -0.54 28.97 17.50
N PRO A 320 -1.37 29.08 18.56
CA PRO A 320 -2.51 29.97 18.53
C PRO A 320 -2.01 31.37 18.16
N VAL A 321 -2.61 31.97 17.15
CA VAL A 321 -2.42 33.40 16.88
C VAL A 321 -2.98 34.13 18.09
N GLU A 322 -2.10 34.57 18.99
CA GLU A 322 -2.47 35.51 20.04
C GLU A 322 -3.01 36.76 19.34
N ALA A 323 -4.32 36.99 19.50
CA ALA A 323 -4.93 38.24 19.10
C ALA A 323 -4.25 39.36 19.91
N SER A 324 -3.53 40.24 19.21
CA SER A 324 -2.98 41.45 19.80
C SER A 324 -4.14 42.30 20.30
N ALA A 325 -4.37 42.29 21.61
CA ALA A 325 -5.17 43.32 22.26
C ALA A 325 -4.35 44.62 22.23
N THR A 326 -4.61 45.46 21.24
CA THR A 326 -4.24 46.87 21.31
C THR A 326 -5.13 47.53 22.36
N ALA A 327 -4.60 47.68 23.57
CA ALA A 327 -5.08 48.69 24.49
C ALA A 327 -4.64 50.05 23.92
N SER A 328 -5.59 50.82 23.41
CA SER A 328 -5.45 52.26 23.25
C SER A 328 -5.94 52.90 24.54
N ASP A 329 -5.00 53.43 25.32
CA ASP A 329 -5.28 54.50 26.28
C ASP A 329 -5.62 55.77 25.48
N ASP A 330 -6.87 56.22 25.61
CA ASP A 330 -7.32 57.62 25.74
C ASP A 330 -8.83 57.64 26.06
#